data_AF-A0A7J4LC43-F1
#
_entry.id   AF-A0A7J4LC43-F1
#
_cell.length_a   1.000
_cell.length_b   1.000
_cell.length_c   1.000
_cell.angle_alpha   90.00
_cell.angle_beta   90.00
_cell.angle_gamma   90.00
#
_symmetry.space_group_name_H-M   'P 1'
#
loop_
_entity.id
_entity.type
_entity.pdbx_description
1 polymer ?
#
loop_
_entity_poly.entity_id
_entity_poly.type
_entity_poly.pdbx_seq_one_letter_code
_entity_poly.pdbx_strand_id
1 'polypeptide(L)'
;MLFATLGKLDLITVLILLGAAILPSKLLMYAALYLIVKGGLFVLMNRDLASYGDLFSGIYILVLSFGIKIPYLHQIVFFWLLQKTILTFIGIGLKLFLFYQESKDGLPFSR
;
A
#
# COMPACT_ATOMS: atom_id res chain seq x y z
N MET A 1 -6.47 9.32 -11.43
CA MET A 1 -5.02 9.04 -11.54
C MET A 1 -4.32 8.91 -10.19
N LEU A 2 -4.50 9.86 -9.25
CA LEU A 2 -3.78 9.93 -7.97
C LEU A 2 -3.82 8.64 -7.11
N PHE A 3 -4.99 8.01 -6.97
CA PHE A 3 -5.14 6.76 -6.21
C PHE A 3 -4.38 5.56 -6.80
N ALA A 4 -4.23 5.50 -8.13
CA ALA A 4 -3.50 4.41 -8.78
C ALA A 4 -1.99 4.54 -8.58
N THR A 5 -1.47 5.78 -8.55
CA THR A 5 -0.06 6.06 -8.25
C THR A 5 0.28 5.73 -6.79
N LEU A 6 -0.63 6.06 -5.86
CA LEU A 6 -0.49 5.72 -4.44
C LEU A 6 -0.52 4.20 -4.19
N GLY A 7 -1.24 3.43 -5.00
CA GLY A 7 -1.21 1.97 -4.92
C GLY A 7 0.14 1.34 -5.30
N LYS A 8 0.84 1.93 -6.28
CA LYS A 8 2.17 1.44 -6.71
C LYS A 8 3.26 1.70 -5.68
N LEU A 9 3.14 2.79 -4.91
CA LEU A 9 4.07 3.11 -3.83
C LEU A 9 3.92 2.15 -2.64
N ASP A 10 2.73 1.55 -2.43
CA ASP A 10 2.54 0.51 -1.40
C ASP A 10 3.34 -0.75 -1.73
N LEU A 11 3.40 -1.15 -3.00
CA LEU A 11 4.25 -2.26 -3.45
C LEU A 11 5.74 -2.00 -3.15
N ILE A 12 6.23 -0.79 -3.42
CA ILE A 12 7.61 -0.40 -3.09
C ILE A 12 7.84 -0.53 -1.58
N THR A 13 6.84 -0.16 -0.78
CA THR A 13 6.93 -0.26 0.68
C THR A 13 6.98 -1.70 1.17
N VAL A 14 6.24 -2.61 0.54
CA VAL A 14 6.33 -4.06 0.80
C VAL A 14 7.73 -4.59 0.47
N LEU A 15 8.29 -4.20 -0.68
CA LEU A 15 9.64 -4.61 -1.08
C LEU A 15 10.71 -4.09 -0.11
N ILE A 16 10.56 -2.85 0.36
CA ILE A 16 11.43 -2.27 1.39
C ILE A 16 11.32 -3.04 2.71
N LEU A 17 10.10 -3.45 3.10
CA LEU A 17 9.90 -4.24 4.32
C LEU A 17 10.56 -5.63 4.21
N LEU A 18 10.46 -6.25 3.04
CA LEU A 18 11.06 -7.57 2.75
C LEU A 18 12.60 -7.49 2.80
N GLY A 19 13.16 -6.38 2.30
CA GLY A 19 14.59 -6.07 2.37
C GLY A 19 15.05 -5.39 3.66
N ALA A 20 14.19 -5.22 4.67
CA ALA A 20 14.47 -4.38 5.83
C ALA A 20 15.69 -4.83 6.66
N ALA A 21 16.11 -6.09 6.52
CA ALA A 21 17.32 -6.61 7.17
C ALA A 21 18.63 -6.11 6.53
N ILE A 22 18.58 -5.68 5.26
CA ILE A 22 19.77 -5.33 4.46
C ILE A 22 19.75 -3.84 4.08
N LEU A 23 18.57 -3.24 3.99
CA LEU A 23 18.39 -1.85 3.57
C LEU A 23 18.83 -0.86 4.66
N PRO A 24 19.39 0.30 4.27
CA PRO A 24 19.73 1.37 5.21
C PRO A 24 18.49 1.92 5.90
N SER A 25 18.61 2.23 7.19
CA SER A 25 17.54 2.76 8.05
C SER A 25 16.83 3.99 7.47
N LYS A 26 17.55 4.83 6.71
CA LYS A 26 16.98 6.00 6.01
C LYS A 26 15.86 5.62 5.03
N LEU A 27 15.99 4.51 4.30
CA LEU A 27 14.96 4.07 3.37
C LEU A 27 13.72 3.56 4.10
N LEU A 28 13.91 2.87 5.22
CA LEU A 28 12.81 2.46 6.10
C LEU A 28 12.06 3.68 6.65
N MET A 29 12.78 4.73 7.06
CA MET A 29 12.16 5.98 7.51
C MET A 29 11.32 6.66 6.41
N TYR A 30 11.81 6.72 5.17
CA TYR A 30 11.04 7.30 4.07
C TYR A 30 9.78 6.50 3.76
N ALA A 31 9.87 5.17 3.76
CA ALA A 31 8.72 4.28 3.63
C ALA A 31 7.70 4.47 4.76
N ALA A 32 8.18 4.57 6.00
CA ALA A 32 7.35 4.83 7.17
C ALA A 32 6.61 6.16 7.08
N LEU A 33 7.33 7.24 6.78
CA LEU A 33 6.76 8.58 6.63
C LEU A 33 5.72 8.63 5.51
N TYR A 34 6.01 7.99 4.38
CA TYR A 34 5.04 7.86 3.28
C TYR A 34 3.74 7.21 3.75
N LEU A 35 3.80 6.07 4.44
CA LEU A 35 2.61 5.38 4.94
C LEU A 35 1.87 6.18 6.02
N ILE A 36 2.59 6.86 6.92
CA ILE A 36 1.98 7.69 7.97
C ILE A 36 1.24 8.87 7.33
N VAL A 37 1.87 9.60 6.41
CA VAL A 37 1.25 10.76 5.75
C VAL A 37 0.07 10.32 4.90
N LYS A 38 0.23 9.26 4.10
CA LYS A 38 -0.86 8.71 3.28
C LYS A 38 -2.00 8.19 4.14
N GLY A 39 -1.71 7.30 5.08
CA GLY A 39 -2.71 6.72 5.98
C GLY A 39 -3.42 7.80 6.79
N GLY A 40 -2.66 8.76 7.33
CA GLY A 40 -3.21 9.89 8.08
C GLY A 40 -4.17 10.76 7.25
N LEU A 41 -3.77 11.14 6.04
CA LEU A 41 -4.63 11.91 5.14
C LEU A 41 -5.92 11.16 4.80
N PHE A 42 -5.82 9.87 4.47
CA PHE A 42 -7.00 9.09 4.11
C PHE A 42 -7.91 8.75 5.30
N VAL A 43 -7.34 8.51 6.49
CA VAL A 43 -8.12 8.36 7.73
C VAL A 43 -8.93 9.63 7.99
N LEU A 44 -8.33 10.81 7.83
CA LEU A 44 -9.02 12.09 8.04
C LEU A 44 -10.15 12.31 7.02
N MET A 45 -9.93 11.92 5.76
CA MET A 45 -10.89 12.16 4.67
C MET A 45 -12.03 11.13 4.63
N ASN A 46 -11.71 9.84 4.77
CA ASN A 46 -12.64 8.74 4.48
C ASN A 46 -12.92 7.83 5.68
N ARG A 47 -12.14 7.94 6.77
CA ARG A 47 -12.23 7.08 7.98
C ARG A 47 -12.27 5.58 7.68
N ASP A 48 -11.54 5.14 6.65
CA ASP A 48 -11.55 3.76 6.20
C ASP A 48 -10.54 2.89 6.96
N LEU A 49 -10.93 1.65 7.26
CA LEU A 49 -10.09 0.69 8.00
C LEU A 49 -8.75 0.42 7.30
N ALA A 50 -8.73 0.46 5.97
CA ALA A 50 -7.51 0.25 5.19
C ALA A 50 -6.45 1.32 5.52
N SER A 51 -6.87 2.58 5.68
CA SER A 51 -5.97 3.69 6.00
C SER A 51 -5.49 3.70 7.45
N TYR A 52 -6.31 3.19 8.38
CA TYR A 52 -5.82 2.92 9.75
C TYR A 52 -4.71 1.87 9.75
N GLY A 53 -4.85 0.84 8.92
CA GLY A 53 -3.81 -0.17 8.72
C GLY A 53 -2.53 0.41 8.10
N ASP A 54 -2.63 1.34 7.15
CA ASP A 54 -1.47 2.06 6.61
C ASP A 54 -0.74 2.87 7.68
N LEU A 55 -1.50 3.62 8.48
CA LEU A 55 -0.95 4.42 9.57
C LEU A 55 -0.20 3.53 10.58
N PHE A 56 -0.83 2.44 11.01
CA PHE A 56 -0.23 1.47 11.92
C PHE A 56 1.04 0.83 11.32
N SER A 57 0.98 0.44 10.06
CA SER A 57 2.12 -0.12 9.32
C SER A 57 3.27 0.87 9.25
N GLY A 58 2.97 2.15 8.95
CA GLY A 58 3.96 3.22 8.91
C GLY A 58 4.64 3.46 10.26
N ILE A 59 3.87 3.49 11.35
CA ILE A 59 4.41 3.60 12.72
C ILE A 59 5.32 2.41 13.04
N TYR A 60 4.92 1.19 12.68
CA TYR A 60 5.76 0.02 12.89
C TYR A 60 7.07 0.08 12.10
N ILE A 61 7.03 0.46 10.82
CA ILE A 61 8.24 0.58 10.01
C ILE A 61 9.16 1.68 10.55
N LEU A 62 8.59 2.74 11.13
CA LEU A 62 9.38 3.76 11.82
C LEU A 62 10.11 3.16 13.02
N VAL A 63 9.43 2.38 13.86
CA VAL A 63 10.05 1.66 14.98
C VAL A 63 11.14 0.70 14.49
N LEU A 64 10.87 -0.02 13.39
CA LEU A 64 11.81 -0.92 12.76
C LEU A 64 13.08 -0.19 12.26
N SER A 65 12.94 1.06 11.80
CA SER A 65 14.08 1.87 11.34
C SER A 65 15.09 2.21 12.44
N PHE A 66 14.67 2.15 13.71
CA PHE A 66 15.54 2.29 14.88
C PHE A 66 16.19 0.95 15.32
N GLY A 67 15.98 -0.12 14.55
CA GLY A 67 16.53 -1.45 14.85
C GLY A 67 15.68 -2.29 15.79
N ILE A 68 14.49 -1.82 16.20
CA ILE A 68 13.59 -2.57 17.08
C ILE A 68 12.73 -3.49 16.22
N LYS A 69 13.07 -4.78 16.20
CA LYS A 69 12.34 -5.80 15.44
C LYS A 69 11.46 -6.66 16.35
N ILE A 70 10.14 -6.52 16.22
CA ILE A 70 9.16 -7.42 16.84
C ILE A 70 8.73 -8.44 15.77
N PRO A 71 9.09 -9.73 15.87
CA PRO A 71 8.87 -10.71 14.80
C PRO A 71 7.41 -10.92 14.43
N TYR A 72 6.52 -11.05 15.42
CA TYR A 72 5.09 -11.23 15.18
C TYR A 72 4.45 -10.01 14.51
N LEU A 73 4.78 -8.81 14.97
CA LEU A 73 4.29 -7.56 14.35
C LEU A 73 4.82 -7.42 12.92
N HIS A 74 6.06 -7.85 12.68
CA HIS A 74 6.67 -7.84 11.35
C HIS A 74 5.84 -8.64 10.35
N GLN A 75 5.47 -9.87 10.72
CA GLN A 75 4.68 -10.75 9.88
C GLN A 75 3.29 -10.17 9.64
N ILE A 76 2.62 -9.67 10.68
CA ILE A 76 1.29 -9.06 10.57
C ILE A 76 1.31 -7.88 9.59
N VAL A 77 2.25 -6.94 9.78
CA VAL A 77 2.38 -5.75 8.90
C VAL A 77 2.76 -6.15 7.48
N PHE A 78 3.64 -7.15 7.31
CA PHE A 78 3.99 -7.68 6.00
C PHE A 78 2.77 -8.26 5.27
N PHE A 79 2.03 -9.16 5.91
CA PHE A 79 0.84 -9.77 5.32
C PHE A 79 -0.25 -8.74 5.02
N TRP A 80 -0.43 -7.75 5.90
CA TRP A 80 -1.37 -6.65 5.69
C TRP A 80 -1.05 -5.85 4.43
N LEU A 81 0.19 -5.36 4.31
CA LEU A 81 0.63 -4.59 3.15
C LEU A 81 0.61 -5.42 1.86
N LEU A 82 0.97 -6.71 1.96
CA LEU A 82 0.94 -7.65 0.84
C LEU A 82 -0.50 -7.87 0.33
N GLN A 83 -1.44 -8.17 1.23
CA GLN A 83 -2.85 -8.35 0.88
C GLN A 83 -3.40 -7.11 0.18
N LYS A 84 -3.12 -5.92 0.72
CA LYS A 84 -3.59 -4.65 0.15
C LYS A 84 -3.02 -4.40 -1.25
N THR A 85 -1.75 -4.73 -1.45
CA THR A 85 -1.09 -4.64 -2.75
C THR A 85 -1.75 -5.58 -3.77
N ILE A 86 -2.01 -6.83 -3.39
CA ILE A 86 -2.70 -7.81 -4.24
C ILE A 86 -4.10 -7.30 -4.64
N LEU A 87 -4.88 -6.80 -3.68
CA LEU A 87 -6.21 -6.24 -3.95
C LEU A 87 -6.16 -5.07 -4.92
N THR A 88 -5.14 -4.23 -4.81
CA THR A 88 -4.91 -3.11 -5.74
C THR A 88 -4.63 -3.61 -7.16
N PHE A 89 -3.78 -4.64 -7.32
CA PHE A 89 -3.48 -5.25 -8.62
C PHE A 89 -4.70 -5.93 -9.25
N ILE A 90 -5.47 -6.69 -8.47
CA ILE A 90 -6.71 -7.32 -8.94
C ILE A 90 -7.71 -6.26 -9.42
N GLY A 91 -7.89 -5.18 -8.65
CA GLY A 91 -8.77 -4.09 -9.04
C GLY A 91 -8.36 -3.39 -10.34
N ILE A 92 -7.05 -3.20 -10.56
CA ILE A 92 -6.52 -2.65 -11.82
C ILE A 92 -6.73 -3.64 -12.98
N GLY A 93 -6.44 -4.91 -12.77
CA GLY A 93 -6.63 -5.96 -13.78
C GLY A 93 -8.08 -6.11 -14.21
N LEU A 94 -9.02 -6.07 -13.26
CA LEU A 94 -10.45 -6.11 -13.55
C LEU A 94 -10.91 -4.88 -14.35
N LYS A 95 -10.44 -3.67 -13.99
CA LYS A 95 -10.74 -2.46 -14.78
C LYS A 95 -10.20 -2.53 -16.19
N LEU A 96 -8.98 -3.04 -16.39
CA LEU A 96 -8.41 -3.23 -17.72
C LEU A 96 -9.19 -4.28 -18.53
N PHE A 97 -9.62 -5.36 -17.88
CA PHE A 97 -10.42 -6.40 -18.52
C PHE A 97 -11.79 -5.86 -18.97
N LEU A 98 -12.48 -5.11 -18.12
CA LEU A 98 -13.75 -4.46 -18.45
C LEU A 98 -13.58 -3.44 -19.59
N PHE A 99 -12.53 -2.62 -19.54
CA PHE A 99 -12.22 -1.68 -20.62
C PHE A 99 -11.89 -2.39 -21.94
N TYR A 100 -11.19 -3.52 -21.88
CA TYR A 100 -10.92 -4.35 -23.06
C TYR A 100 -12.21 -4.92 -23.64
N GLN A 101 -13.15 -5.38 -22.81
CA GLN A 101 -14.47 -5.82 -23.27
C GLN A 101 -15.25 -4.67 -23.91
N GLU A 102 -15.30 -3.50 -23.27
CA GLU A 102 -15.99 -2.30 -23.77
C GLU A 102 -15.43 -1.85 -25.14
N SER A 103 -14.10 -1.88 -25.30
CA SER A 103 -13.44 -1.60 -26.58
C SER A 103 -13.73 -2.65 -27.66
N LYS A 104 -14.06 -3.89 -27.28
CA LYS A 104 -14.39 -4.97 -28.21
C LYS A 104 -15.86 -4.98 -28.62
N ASP A 105 -16.74 -4.61 -27.69
CA ASP A 105 -18.20 -4.67 -27.87
C ASP A 105 -18.79 -3.37 -28.43
N GLY A 106 -18.01 -2.27 -28.50
CA GLY A 106 -18.39 -1.04 -29.18
C GLY A 106 -19.58 -0.29 -28.56
N LEU A 107 -20.02 -0.67 -27.36
CA LEU A 107 -21.19 -0.11 -26.68
C LEU A 107 -20.74 0.80 -25.52
N PRO A 108 -21.06 2.10 -25.53
CA PRO A 108 -20.76 2.98 -24.42
C PRO A 108 -21.72 2.69 -23.27
N PHE A 109 -21.20 2.33 -22.09
CA PHE A 109 -22.04 2.30 -20.90
C PHE A 109 -22.35 3.75 -20.50
N SER A 110 -23.57 4.17 -20.79
CA SER A 110 -24.10 5.45 -20.35
C SER A 110 -24.25 5.48 -18.84
N ARG A 111 -23.35 6.25 -18.19
CA ARG A 111 -23.42 6.88 -16.87
C ARG A 111 -23.34 5.99 -15.63
#